data_AF-A0A9D6NEP2-F1
#
_entry.id   AF-A0A9D6NEP2-F1
#
_cell.length_a   1.000
_cell.length_b   1.000
_cell.length_c   1.000
_cell.angle_alpha   90.00
_cell.angle_beta   90.00
_cell.angle_gamma   90.00
#
_symmetry.space_group_name_H-M   'P 1'
#
loop_
_entity.id
_entity.type
_entity.pdbx_description
1 polymer ?
#
loop_
_entity_poly.entity_id
_entity_poly.type
_entity_poly.pdbx_seq_one_letter_code
_entity_poly.pdbx_strand_id
1 'polypeptide(L)' 'MAAPHVSGVAALLFQEHPEATPAQVKEALRRGAERLPRLGDPEDQGNGLVDAVRSLEQLDRLLPP' A
#
# COMPACT_ATOMS: atom_id res chain seq x y z
N MET A 1 -13.27 1.40 -11.00
CA MET A 1 -12.52 0.12 -10.90
C MET A 1 -11.17 0.33 -10.18
N ALA A 2 -11.16 0.59 -8.87
CA ALA A 2 -9.93 0.82 -8.08
C ALA A 2 -9.56 -0.36 -7.16
N ALA A 3 -10.57 -0.95 -6.50
CA ALA A 3 -10.39 -2.11 -5.62
C ALA A 3 -9.54 -3.26 -6.21
N PRO A 4 -9.75 -3.73 -7.46
CA PRO A 4 -8.94 -4.83 -8.00
C PRO A 4 -7.45 -4.48 -8.17
N HIS A 5 -7.11 -3.20 -8.41
CA HIS A 5 -5.71 -2.77 -8.49
C HIS A 5 -5.04 -2.84 -7.12
N VAL A 6 -5.71 -2.32 -6.08
CA VAL A 6 -5.18 -2.34 -4.71
C VAL A 6 -5.06 -3.78 -4.20
N SER A 7 -6.04 -4.64 -4.47
CA SER A 7 -5.96 -6.06 -4.07
C SER A 7 -4.89 -6.81 -4.85
N GLY A 8 -4.62 -6.46 -6.12
CA GLY A 8 -3.51 -7.02 -6.88
C GLY A 8 -2.15 -6.66 -6.27
N VAL A 9 -1.96 -5.40 -5.87
CA VAL A 9 -0.75 -4.98 -5.15
C VAL A 9 -0.63 -5.71 -3.82
N ALA A 10 -1.72 -5.80 -3.04
CA ALA A 10 -1.72 -6.55 -1.79
C ALA A 10 -1.29 -8.02 -1.99
N ALA A 11 -1.76 -8.67 -3.07
CA ALA A 11 -1.36 -10.03 -3.42
C ALA A 11 0.14 -10.15 -3.75
N LEU A 12 0.72 -9.18 -4.46
CA LEU A 12 2.17 -9.13 -4.71
C LEU A 12 2.97 -8.97 -3.42
N LEU A 13 2.51 -8.15 -2.48
CA LEU A 13 3.17 -7.99 -1.18
C LEU A 13 3.16 -9.28 -0.36
N PHE A 14 2.03 -10.01 -0.35
CA PHE A 14 1.96 -11.33 0.28
C PHE A 14 2.78 -12.39 -0.44
N GLN A 15 3.00 -12.26 -1.74
CA GLN A 15 3.88 -13.17 -2.48
C GLN A 15 5.34 -13.02 -2.02
N GLU A 16 5.80 -11.79 -1.78
CA GLU A 16 7.17 -11.51 -1.31
C GLU A 16 7.34 -11.80 0.18
N HIS A 17 6.35 -11.45 1.02
CA HIS A 17 6.35 -11.70 2.46
C HIS A 17 5.12 -12.51 2.90
N PRO A 18 5.13 -13.84 2.72
CA PRO A 18 4.00 -14.70 3.10
C PRO A 18 3.68 -14.68 4.60
N GLU A 19 4.65 -14.31 5.44
CA GLU A 19 4.54 -14.18 6.89
C GLU A 19 3.88 -12.86 7.34
N ALA A 20 3.76 -11.88 6.45
CA ALA A 20 3.17 -10.59 6.79
C ALA A 20 1.71 -10.77 7.22
N THR A 21 1.30 -10.00 8.23
CA THR A 21 -0.11 -9.95 8.62
C THR A 21 -0.90 -9.01 7.70
N PRO A 22 -2.23 -9.21 7.54
CA PRO A 22 -3.07 -8.26 6.80
C PRO A 22 -2.98 -6.81 7.32
N ALA A 23 -2.71 -6.63 8.61
CA ALA A 23 -2.52 -5.31 9.21
C ALA A 23 -1.22 -4.64 8.73
N GLN A 24 -0.11 -5.38 8.66
CA GLN A 24 1.16 -4.87 8.13
C GLN A 24 1.05 -4.53 6.64
N VAL A 25 0.43 -5.40 5.83
CA VAL A 25 0.19 -5.14 4.41
C VAL A 25 -0.66 -3.88 4.21
N LYS A 26 -1.76 -3.74 4.98
CA LYS A 26 -2.60 -2.54 4.93
C LYS A 26 -1.82 -1.28 5.29
N GLU A 27 -1.00 -1.33 6.33
CA GLU A 27 -0.19 -0.18 6.76
C GLU A 27 0.87 0.18 5.72
N ALA A 28 1.53 -0.82 5.12
CA ALA A 28 2.49 -0.64 4.06
C ALA A 28 1.88 0.06 2.83
N LEU A 29 0.69 -0.39 2.38
CA LEU A 29 -0.06 0.25 1.29
C LEU A 29 -0.40 1.72 1.59
N ARG A 30 -0.77 2.02 2.84
CA ARG A 30 -1.11 3.40 3.25
C ARG A 30 0.11 4.31 3.34
N ARG A 31 1.24 3.79 3.82
CA ARG A 31 2.51 4.54 3.92
C ARG A 31 3.21 4.69 2.58
N GLY A 32 3.03 3.72 1.68
CA GLY A 32 3.61 3.71 0.34
C GLY A 32 2.86 4.58 -0.66
N ALA A 33 1.61 4.94 -0.37
CA ALA A 33 0.74 5.69 -1.28
C ALA A 33 1.32 7.06 -1.67
N GLU A 34 1.15 7.43 -2.93
CA GLU A 34 1.53 8.74 -3.47
C GLU A 34 0.37 9.73 -3.32
N ARG A 35 0.58 10.79 -2.53
CA ARG A 35 -0.40 11.88 -2.39
C ARG A 35 -0.56 12.62 -3.72
N LEU A 36 -1.80 12.80 -4.15
CA LEU A 36 -2.14 13.51 -5.37
C LEU A 36 -2.59 14.95 -5.03
N PRO A 37 -1.72 15.96 -5.16
CA PRO A 37 -2.01 17.33 -4.69
C PRO A 37 -3.03 18.08 -5.55
N ARG A 38 -3.40 17.54 -6.71
CA ARG A 38 -4.37 18.13 -7.65
C ARG A 38 -5.78 17.57 -7.50
N LEU A 39 -5.97 16.54 -6.67
CA LEU A 39 -7.30 16.08 -6.28
C LEU A 39 -7.83 16.99 -5.17
N GLY A 40 -9.11 17.36 -5.28
CA GLY A 40 -9.77 18.37 -4.48
C GLY A 40 -9.73 18.08 -2.99
N ASP A 41 -10.73 17.36 -2.48
CA ASP A 41 -10.80 17.04 -1.05
C ASP A 41 -9.72 16.00 -0.69
N PRO A 42 -8.85 16.26 0.31
CA PRO A 42 -7.94 15.25 0.83
C PRO A 42 -8.62 13.95 1.27
N GLU A 43 -9.89 13.98 1.67
CA GLU A 43 -10.62 12.77 2.08
C GLU A 43 -11.01 11.87 0.90
N ASP A 44 -11.14 12.42 -0.32
CA ASP A 44 -11.53 11.66 -1.52
C ASP A 44 -10.48 10.63 -1.94
N GLN A 45 -9.21 10.88 -1.60
CA GLN A 45 -8.07 10.03 -1.98
C GLN A 45 -7.48 9.21 -0.82
N GLY A 46 -7.96 9.44 0.41
CA GLY A 46 -7.37 8.86 1.62
C GLY A 46 -5.86 9.12 1.72
N ASN A 47 -5.05 8.06 1.68
CA ASN A 47 -3.59 8.17 1.74
C ASN A 47 -2.94 8.51 0.38
N GLY A 48 -3.67 8.39 -0.74
CA GLY A 48 -3.18 8.68 -2.08
C GLY A 48 -3.30 7.50 -3.06
N LEU A 49 -2.63 7.62 -4.20
CA LEU A 49 -2.53 6.59 -5.23
C LEU A 49 -1.68 5.41 -4.73
N VAL A 50 -2.14 4.18 -4.97
CA VAL A 50 -1.35 2.98 -4.64
C VAL A 50 -0.06 2.94 -5.44
N ASP A 51 1.06 2.67 -4.77
CA ASP A 51 2.39 2.48 -5.36
C ASP A 51 2.96 1.16 -4.85
N ALA A 52 3.13 0.18 -5.74
CA ALA A 52 3.56 -1.17 -5.37
C ALA A 52 4.99 -1.20 -4.81
N VAL A 53 5.91 -0.45 -5.42
CA VAL A 53 7.34 -0.46 -5.04
C VAL A 53 7.50 0.21 -3.68
N ARG A 54 6.91 1.40 -3.50
CA ARG A 54 6.96 2.07 -2.20
C ARG A 54 6.27 1.25 -1.12
N SER A 55 5.17 0.57 -1.44
CA SER A 55 4.50 -0.27 -0.45
C SER A 55 5.37 -1.45 -0.04
N LEU A 56 6.12 -2.08 -0.95
CA LEU A 56 7.07 -3.13 -0.60
C LEU A 56 8.17 -2.61 0.32
N GLU A 57 8.78 -1.46 -0.01
CA GLU A 57 9.79 -0.83 0.86
C GLU A 57 9.25 -0.49 2.26
N GLN A 58 7.96 -0.12 2.38
CA GLN A 58 7.35 0.11 3.69
C GLN A 58 7.11 -1.20 4.43
N LEU A 59 6.76 -2.27 3.72
CA LEU A 59 6.56 -3.59 4.32
C LEU A 59 7.88 -4.14 4.86
N ASP A 60 8.98 -4.02 4.12
CA ASP A 60 10.34 -4.36 4.56
C ASP A 60 10.70 -3.66 5.88
N ARG A 61 10.31 -2.38 6.04
CA ARG A 61 10.58 -1.61 7.28
C ARG A 61 9.68 -2.01 8.45
N LEU A 62 8.51 -2.60 8.18
CA LEU A 62 7.56 -3.06 9.19
C LEU A 62 7.86 -4.48 9.66
N LEU A 63 8.57 -5.28 8.86
CA LEU A 63 8.98 -6.62 9.20
C LEU A 63 10.34 -6.59 9.92
N PRO A 64 10.53 -7.44 10.94
CA PRO A 64 11.85 -7.63 11.53
C PRO A 64 12.80 -8.27 10.50
N PRO A 65 14.13 -8.06 10.65
CA PRO A 65 15.12 -8.69 9.78
C PRO A 65 15.17 -10.21 9.91
#